data_AF-A0A2D9VRC4-F1
#
_entry.id   AF-A0A2D9VRC4-F1
#
_cell.length_a   1.000
_cell.length_b   1.000
_cell.length_c   1.000
_cell.angle_alpha   90.00
_cell.angle_beta   90.00
_cell.angle_gamma   90.00
#
_symmetry.space_group_name_H-M   'P 1'
#
loop_
_entity.id
_entity.type
_entity.pdbx_description
1 polymer ?
#
loop_
_entity_poly.entity_id
_entity_poly.type
_entity_poly.pdbx_seq_one_letter_code
_entity_poly.pdbx_strand_id
1 'polypeptide(L)'
;MNSNTIIKTNFTFQCPRKIFEEISNYLISLSSKIIIKEYFYNIDDIFSNTSVIISRAGAGSITNFINYEIPAILIPLPSSKD
;
A
#
# COMPACT_ATOMS: atom_id res chain seq x y z
N MET A 1 -27.39 7.04 14.90
CA MET A 1 -26.33 7.90 14.34
C MET A 1 -26.09 7.44 12.90
N ASN A 2 -26.50 8.25 11.92
CA ASN A 2 -26.12 8.02 10.52
C ASN A 2 -24.68 8.49 10.35
N SER A 3 -23.74 7.56 10.31
CA SER A 3 -22.35 7.86 10.00
C SER A 3 -21.88 6.95 8.87
N ASN A 4 -22.47 7.14 7.69
CA ASN A 4 -21.79 6.78 6.44
C ASN A 4 -20.64 7.77 6.23
N THR A 5 -19.61 7.69 7.06
CA THR A 5 -18.36 8.38 6.80
C THR A 5 -17.71 7.66 5.63
N ILE A 6 -18.00 8.10 4.42
CA ILE A 6 -17.33 7.61 3.22
C ILE A 6 -15.87 8.08 3.33
N ILE A 7 -14.98 7.18 3.71
CA ILE A 7 -13.54 7.43 3.63
C ILE A 7 -13.20 7.46 2.13
N LYS A 8 -13.13 8.66 1.55
CA LYS A 8 -12.60 8.87 0.19
C LYS A 8 -11.07 8.72 0.24
N THR A 9 -10.60 7.49 0.16
CA THR A 9 -9.17 7.17 0.04
C THR A 9 -8.91 6.50 -1.31
N ASN A 10 -7.74 6.78 -1.87
CA ASN A 10 -7.21 6.03 -3.01
C ASN A 10 -6.22 5.00 -2.48
N PHE A 11 -6.40 3.73 -2.85
CA PHE A 11 -5.49 2.67 -2.47
C PHE A 11 -4.66 2.20 -3.65
N THR A 12 -3.37 2.01 -3.42
CA THR A 12 -2.44 1.41 -4.37
C THR A 12 -1.80 0.19 -3.71
N PHE A 13 -2.03 -1.00 -4.26
CA PHE A 13 -1.52 -2.27 -3.75
C PHE A 13 -0.53 -2.88 -4.73
N GLN A 14 0.66 -3.19 -4.24
CA GLN A 14 1.60 -4.08 -4.93
C GLN A 14 1.46 -5.49 -4.32
N CYS A 15 1.09 -6.48 -5.14
CA CYS A 15 0.94 -7.87 -4.66
C CYS A 15 1.38 -8.90 -5.71
N PRO A 16 1.99 -10.03 -5.31
CA PRO A 16 2.29 -11.12 -6.25
C PRO A 16 1.05 -11.59 -7.00
N ARG A 17 1.22 -11.99 -8.27
CA ARG A 17 0.11 -12.44 -9.11
C ARG A 17 -0.71 -13.60 -8.51
N LYS A 18 -0.05 -14.47 -7.74
CA LYS A 18 -0.68 -15.62 -7.06
C LYS A 18 -1.82 -15.23 -6.11
N ILE A 19 -1.77 -14.04 -5.51
CA ILE A 19 -2.77 -13.57 -4.52
C ILE A 19 -3.65 -12.44 -5.05
N PHE A 20 -3.48 -12.08 -6.34
CA PHE A 20 -4.15 -10.93 -6.93
C PHE A 20 -5.68 -11.06 -6.93
N GLU A 21 -6.21 -12.22 -7.36
CA GLU A 21 -7.66 -12.45 -7.42
C GLU A 21 -8.30 -12.41 -6.03
N GLU A 22 -7.66 -13.05 -5.05
CA GLU A 22 -8.11 -13.06 -3.67
C GLU A 22 -8.22 -11.63 -3.11
N ILE A 23 -7.15 -10.84 -3.24
CA ILE A 23 -7.13 -9.43 -2.79
C ILE A 23 -8.19 -8.61 -3.53
N SER A 24 -8.30 -8.76 -4.85
CA SER A 24 -9.28 -8.02 -5.65
C SER A 24 -10.70 -8.28 -5.17
N ASN A 25 -11.04 -9.53 -4.87
CA ASN A 25 -12.36 -9.90 -4.36
C ASN A 25 -12.68 -9.29 -2.99
N TYR A 26 -11.70 -9.25 -2.07
CA TYR A 26 -11.89 -8.58 -0.78
C TYR A 26 -12.11 -7.07 -0.94
N LEU A 27 -11.41 -6.46 -1.90
CA LEU A 27 -11.41 -5.01 -2.10
C LEU A 27 -12.59 -4.50 -2.95
N ILE A 28 -13.29 -5.35 -3.70
CA ILE A 28 -14.46 -4.98 -4.52
C ILE A 28 -15.56 -4.25 -3.72
N SER A 29 -15.69 -4.58 -2.44
CA SER A 29 -16.73 -3.99 -1.56
C SER A 29 -16.44 -2.54 -1.13
N LEU A 30 -15.22 -2.03 -1.35
CA LEU A 30 -14.83 -0.69 -0.96
C LEU A 30 -15.28 0.33 -2.01
N SER A 31 -16.03 1.34 -1.59
CA SER A 31 -16.40 2.50 -2.45
C SER A 31 -15.23 3.48 -2.64
N SER A 32 -14.05 2.97 -2.96
CA SER A 32 -12.78 3.70 -3.08
C SER A 32 -12.12 3.42 -4.43
N LYS A 33 -11.26 4.33 -4.90
CA LYS A 33 -10.41 4.06 -6.07
C LYS A 33 -9.29 3.11 -5.64
N ILE A 34 -9.22 1.95 -6.26
CA ILE A 34 -8.24 0.92 -5.92
C ILE A 34 -7.45 0.55 -7.18
N ILE A 35 -6.13 0.57 -7.06
CA ILE A 35 -5.20 0.11 -8.09
C ILE A 35 -4.41 -1.04 -7.49
N ILE A 36 -4.39 -2.18 -8.17
CA ILE A 36 -3.64 -3.37 -7.76
C ILE A 36 -2.74 -3.75 -8.93
N LYS A 37 -1.44 -3.95 -8.68
CA LYS A 37 -0.48 -4.45 -9.68
C LYS A 37 0.54 -5.37 -9.05
N GLU A 38 1.16 -6.21 -9.88
CA GLU A 38 2.31 -7.02 -9.46
C GLU A 38 3.58 -6.19 -9.29
N TYR A 39 3.75 -5.16 -10.13
CA TYR A 39 4.89 -4.26 -10.09
C TYR A 39 4.52 -2.88 -10.62
N PHE A 40 5.16 -1.84 -10.07
CA PHE A 40 5.02 -0.45 -10.51
C PHE A 40 6.36 0.09 -11.00
N TYR A 41 6.40 0.54 -12.24
CA TYR A 41 7.60 1.16 -12.84
C TYR A 41 7.73 2.65 -12.49
N ASN A 42 6.63 3.30 -12.13
CA ASN A 42 6.54 4.73 -11.83
C ASN A 42 6.50 4.99 -10.32
N ILE A 43 7.44 4.41 -9.57
CA ILE A 43 7.41 4.45 -8.10
C ILE A 43 7.57 5.86 -7.54
N ASP A 44 8.37 6.71 -8.20
CA ASP A 44 8.63 8.09 -7.78
C ASP A 44 7.35 8.93 -7.82
N ASP A 45 6.54 8.80 -8.88
CA ASP A 45 5.24 9.45 -8.99
C ASP A 45 4.27 8.96 -7.91
N ILE A 46 4.28 7.65 -7.64
CA ILE A 46 3.41 7.06 -6.61
C ILE A 46 3.79 7.61 -5.24
N PHE A 47 5.07 7.56 -4.88
CA PHE A 47 5.56 8.03 -3.58
C PHE A 47 5.34 9.52 -3.39
N SER A 48 5.58 10.35 -4.42
CA SER A 48 5.33 11.80 -4.37
C SER A 48 3.85 12.16 -4.12
N ASN A 49 2.92 11.25 -4.41
CA ASN A 49 1.48 11.43 -4.21
C ASN A 49 0.92 10.57 -3.06
N THR A 50 1.78 9.89 -2.29
CA THR A 50 1.36 8.98 -1.23
C THR A 50 1.37 9.68 0.14
N SER A 51 0.24 9.61 0.83
CA SER A 51 0.09 10.22 2.17
C SER A 51 0.51 9.30 3.31
N VAL A 52 0.48 7.98 3.11
CA VAL A 52 0.85 6.97 4.11
C VAL A 52 1.22 5.66 3.42
N ILE A 53 2.21 4.95 3.95
CA ILE A 53 2.61 3.62 3.47
C ILE A 53 2.36 2.56 4.54
N ILE A 54 1.86 1.40 4.11
CA ILE A 54 1.87 0.18 4.92
C ILE A 54 2.72 -0.83 4.17
N SER A 55 3.85 -1.24 4.76
CA SER A 55 4.81 -2.09 4.05
C SER A 55 5.64 -2.96 5.00
N ARG A 56 6.41 -3.86 4.40
CA ARG A 56 7.47 -4.59 5.08
C ARG A 56 8.63 -3.66 5.38
N ALA A 57 9.39 -3.98 6.42
CA ALA A 57 10.55 -3.21 6.86
C ALA A 57 11.83 -3.51 6.04
N GLY A 58 11.73 -3.62 4.71
CA GLY A 58 12.90 -3.84 3.86
C GLY A 58 13.79 -2.60 3.81
N ALA A 59 15.11 -2.76 3.96
CA ALA A 59 16.05 -1.63 4.06
C ALA A 59 15.93 -0.62 2.90
N GLY A 60 15.90 -1.10 1.65
CA GLY A 60 15.73 -0.22 0.48
C GLY A 60 14.39 0.53 0.48
N SER A 61 13.32 -0.12 0.95
CA SER A 61 12.01 0.52 1.07
C SER A 61 12.01 1.61 2.13
N ILE A 62 12.60 1.36 3.30
CA ILE A 62 12.71 2.34 4.39
C ILE A 62 13.48 3.58 3.92
N THR A 63 14.61 3.39 3.22
CA THR A 63 15.36 4.51 2.63
C THR A 63 14.49 5.36 1.72
N ASN A 64 13.67 4.73 0.88
CA ASN A 64 12.74 5.48 0.04
C ASN A 64 11.70 6.23 0.87
N PHE A 65 11.07 5.60 1.86
CA PHE A 65 10.04 6.26 2.67
C PHE A 65 10.60 7.49 3.39
N ILE A 66 11.85 7.41 3.87
CA ILE A 66 12.58 8.55 4.46
C ILE A 66 12.84 9.65 3.43
N ASN A 67 13.37 9.29 2.26
CA ASN A 67 13.71 10.26 1.20
C ASN A 67 12.49 11.03 0.67
N TYR A 68 11.31 10.39 0.66
CA TYR A 68 10.05 11.02 0.26
C TYR A 68 9.24 11.57 1.44
N GLU A 69 9.78 11.51 2.66
CA GLU A 69 9.15 12.02 3.89
C GLU A 69 7.74 11.43 4.15
N ILE A 70 7.53 10.16 3.79
CA ILE A 70 6.22 9.50 3.88
C ILE A 70 6.07 8.79 5.22
N PRO A 71 5.02 9.06 6.02
CA PRO A 71 4.76 8.30 7.23
C PRO A 71 4.43 6.84 6.89
N ALA A 72 5.03 5.90 7.64
CA ALA A 72 4.92 4.48 7.35
C ALA A 72 4.51 3.65 8.58
N ILE A 73 3.57 2.73 8.37
CA ILE A 73 3.28 1.61 9.28
C ILE A 73 4.07 0.40 8.77
N LEU A 74 5.10 0.03 9.52
CA LEU A 74 5.97 -1.07 9.16
C LEU A 74 5.48 -2.36 9.83
N ILE A 75 5.24 -3.38 9.02
CA ILE A 75 4.90 -4.72 9.47
C ILE A 75 6.07 -5.62 9.03
N PRO A 76 7.05 -5.94 9.89
CA PRO A 76 8.19 -6.78 9.52
C PRO A 76 7.81 -8.23 9.23
N LEU A 77 8.69 -8.97 8.54
CA LEU A 77 8.51 -10.42 8.38
C LEU A 77 8.67 -11.12 9.72
N PRO A 78 7.68 -11.92 10.19
CA PRO A 78 7.79 -12.59 11.49
C PRO A 78 9.03 -13.48 11.58
N SER A 79 9.52 -13.96 10.44
CA SER A 79 10.74 -14.77 10.33
C SER A 79 11.99 -13.98 9.96
N SER A 80 11.90 -12.66 9.74
CA SER A 80 13.10 -11.82 9.60
C SER A 80 13.73 -11.72 10.97
N LYS A 81 15.00 -12.12 11.04
CA LYS A 81 15.83 -12.05 12.25
C LYS A 81 16.72 -10.81 12.24
N ASP A 82 16.89 -10.22 11.07
CA ASP A 82 17.65 -9.03 10.77
C ASP A 82 16.77 -8.08 9.94
#